data_AF-A0A3C1KVT5-F1
#
_entry.id   AF-A0A3C1KVT5-F1
#
_cell.length_a   1.000
_cell.length_b   1.000
_cell.length_c   1.000
_cell.angle_alpha   90.00
_cell.angle_beta   90.00
_cell.angle_gamma   90.00
#
_symmetry.space_group_name_H-M   'P 1'
#
loop_
_entity.id
_entity.type
_entity.pdbx_description
1 polymer ?
#
loop_
_entity_poly.entity_id
_entity_poly.type
_entity_poly.pdbx_seq_one_letter_code
_entity_poly.pdbx_strand_id
1 'polypeptide(L)'
;MPTEPTNSSANKRIDAPERATEALAGGRRWSLAYWTLFVCLSALGIAPVWVSDILPVLDAASHLHLMRIIHEYGDNLLYQHHYAEVNAIVPYLTYYKVVDWLQFFTDVEQANRLVLSVCLLGIPLGVHAYLKSIGHNRWLVLGVFPWMLNSDFFMGFFNYLMSIPVFLFVLAAHVRFLRKPSLLQASLVASLLIFLAVTHYLLWGVSLALLPLLAFVLGSKKGWLRGAAWGVRDIGLVIPSILVLMPWFLSYFVFADGVKTPDQAVLHGSTWMQRLLRIYSGQHLTPLDSITQIFERLFNRFAEQPAHIRGVADLIFRRHGELISSIWLIGLALWFIGTVKRRQEKPAEPEPA
;
A
#
# COMPACT_ATOMS: atom_id res chain seq x y z
N MET A 1 46.50 11.57 64.12
CA MET A 1 46.95 10.98 62.83
C MET A 1 45.91 11.30 61.78
N PRO A 2 46.23 12.16 60.78
CA PRO A 2 45.33 12.43 59.67
C PRO A 2 45.61 11.46 58.51
N THR A 3 44.55 10.88 57.95
CA THR A 3 44.58 9.97 56.81
C THR A 3 44.52 10.75 55.49
N GLU A 4 45.50 10.53 54.62
CA GLU A 4 45.57 11.06 53.25
C GLU A 4 44.46 10.50 52.35
N PRO A 5 43.79 11.33 51.53
CA PRO A 5 42.94 10.85 50.45
C PRO A 5 43.78 10.55 49.19
N THR A 6 43.77 9.30 48.76
CA THR A 6 44.42 8.80 47.55
C THR A 6 43.77 9.37 46.29
N ASN A 7 44.58 10.04 45.48
CA ASN A 7 44.22 10.72 44.24
C ASN A 7 44.27 9.72 43.05
N SER A 8 43.13 9.11 42.70
CA SER A 8 43.02 8.07 41.64
C SER A 8 41.90 8.33 40.62
N SER A 9 41.73 9.57 40.16
CA SER A 9 40.67 9.94 39.18
C SER A 9 41.16 10.57 37.88
N ALA A 10 42.48 10.71 37.67
CA ALA A 10 43.00 11.54 36.59
C ALA A 10 43.07 10.89 35.18
N ASN A 11 42.89 9.56 35.03
CA ASN A 11 43.28 8.89 33.77
C ASN A 11 42.14 8.41 32.85
N LYS A 12 40.92 8.97 32.94
CA LYS A 12 39.75 8.50 32.16
C LYS A 12 39.32 9.38 30.99
N ARG A 13 40.09 10.40 30.60
CA ARG A 13 39.64 11.47 29.67
C ARG A 13 40.23 11.48 28.26
N ILE A 14 41.17 10.60 27.90
CA ILE A 14 41.90 10.72 26.62
C ILE A 14 41.38 9.79 25.50
N ASP A 15 40.63 8.72 25.80
CA ASP A 15 40.21 7.73 24.77
C ASP A 15 38.84 8.00 24.10
N ALA A 16 38.19 9.13 24.41
CA ALA A 16 36.84 9.44 23.89
C ALA A 16 36.76 9.77 22.38
N PRO A 17 37.72 10.50 21.75
CA PRO A 17 37.55 10.93 20.37
C PRO A 17 37.73 9.80 19.34
N GLU A 18 38.65 8.86 19.56
CA GLU A 18 38.90 7.75 18.61
C GLU A 18 37.70 6.79 18.49
N ARG A 19 37.06 6.45 19.61
CA ARG A 19 35.86 5.59 19.61
C ARG A 19 34.66 6.23 18.91
N ALA A 20 34.53 7.55 18.99
CA ALA A 20 33.48 8.28 18.30
C ALA A 20 33.71 8.28 16.77
N THR A 21 34.96 8.45 16.32
CA THR A 21 35.31 8.37 14.89
C THR A 21 35.15 6.97 14.32
N GLU A 22 35.49 5.91 15.06
CA GLU A 22 35.28 4.52 14.61
C GLU A 22 33.79 4.16 14.52
N ALA A 23 32.97 4.59 15.49
CA ALA A 23 31.52 4.38 15.45
C ALA A 23 30.86 5.12 14.28
N LEU A 24 31.32 6.34 13.97
CA LEU A 24 30.86 7.12 12.81
C LEU A 24 31.32 6.50 11.48
N ALA A 25 32.56 6.00 11.41
CA ALA A 25 33.10 5.34 10.23
C ALA A 25 32.40 4.00 9.94
N GLY A 26 32.15 3.20 10.97
CA GLY A 26 31.33 1.98 10.89
C GLY A 26 29.91 2.31 10.42
N GLY A 27 29.26 3.29 11.02
CA GLY A 27 27.92 3.74 10.62
C GLY A 27 27.84 4.18 9.15
N ARG A 28 28.87 4.88 8.64
CA ARG A 28 28.95 5.30 7.23
C ARG A 28 29.08 4.12 6.28
N ARG A 29 29.96 3.14 6.57
CA ARG A 29 30.15 1.93 5.74
C ARG A 29 28.87 1.11 5.62
N TRP A 30 28.19 0.85 6.73
CA TRP A 30 26.91 0.13 6.73
C TRP A 30 25.80 0.89 6.01
N SER A 31 25.85 2.23 6.03
CA SER A 31 24.90 3.04 5.27
C SER A 31 25.13 2.99 3.76
N LEU A 32 26.39 3.00 3.32
CA LEU A 32 26.71 2.84 1.91
C LEU A 32 26.28 1.46 1.41
N ALA A 33 26.64 0.39 2.13
CA ALA A 33 26.26 -0.98 1.77
C ALA A 33 24.73 -1.15 1.64
N TYR A 34 23.97 -0.57 2.57
CA TYR A 34 22.50 -0.57 2.51
C TYR A 34 21.98 0.06 1.22
N TRP A 35 22.45 1.27 0.88
CA TRP A 35 21.95 1.99 -0.29
C TRP A 35 22.41 1.36 -1.59
N THR A 36 23.63 0.83 -1.65
CA THR A 36 24.10 0.05 -2.80
C THR A 36 23.18 -1.15 -3.04
N LEU A 37 22.91 -1.96 -2.01
CA LEU A 37 22.00 -3.10 -2.13
C LEU A 37 20.58 -2.68 -2.51
N PHE A 38 20.07 -1.61 -1.91
CA PHE A 38 18.75 -1.06 -2.26
C PHE A 38 18.68 -0.71 -3.74
N VAL A 39 19.65 0.04 -4.26
CA VAL A 39 19.68 0.45 -5.68
C VAL A 39 19.83 -0.74 -6.61
N CYS A 40 20.74 -1.68 -6.30
CA CYS A 40 20.93 -2.89 -7.12
C CYS A 40 19.67 -3.74 -7.19
N LEU A 41 18.99 -3.95 -6.05
CA LEU A 41 17.74 -4.72 -6.02
C LEU A 41 16.58 -3.98 -6.68
N SER A 42 16.51 -2.65 -6.57
CA SER A 42 15.54 -1.84 -7.31
C SER A 42 15.74 -1.98 -8.81
N ALA A 43 16.98 -1.86 -9.30
CA ALA A 43 17.30 -2.06 -10.70
C ALA A 43 16.93 -3.47 -11.17
N LEU A 44 17.25 -4.49 -10.38
CA LEU A 44 16.91 -5.89 -10.68
C LEU A 44 15.40 -6.12 -10.73
N GLY A 45 14.63 -5.55 -9.81
CA GLY A 45 13.16 -5.69 -9.78
C GLY A 45 12.44 -4.94 -10.91
N ILE A 46 13.03 -3.85 -11.40
CA ILE A 46 12.50 -3.06 -12.52
C ILE A 46 12.92 -3.64 -13.87
N ALA A 47 14.07 -4.31 -13.95
CA ALA A 47 14.64 -4.81 -15.21
C ALA A 47 13.64 -5.62 -16.07
N PRO A 48 12.79 -6.52 -15.54
CA PRO A 48 11.82 -7.26 -16.36
C PRO A 48 10.82 -6.37 -17.11
N VAL A 49 10.54 -5.17 -16.60
CA VAL A 49 9.66 -4.18 -17.26
C VAL A 49 10.27 -3.65 -18.56
N TRP A 50 11.60 -3.61 -18.65
CA TRP A 50 12.33 -3.00 -19.76
C TRP A 50 12.96 -3.99 -20.71
N VAL A 51 13.38 -5.16 -20.21
CA VAL A 51 14.04 -6.20 -21.02
C VAL A 51 13.03 -6.98 -21.86
N SER A 52 11.76 -7.00 -21.48
CA SER A 52 10.72 -7.73 -22.22
C SER A 52 10.17 -6.87 -23.36
N ASP A 53 10.09 -7.42 -24.57
CA ASP A 53 9.44 -6.76 -25.70
C ASP A 53 7.94 -6.62 -25.45
N ILE A 54 7.30 -7.69 -24.97
CA ILE A 54 5.90 -7.72 -24.57
C ILE A 54 5.85 -8.03 -23.08
N LEU A 55 5.24 -7.16 -22.29
CA LEU A 55 5.05 -7.41 -20.86
C LEU A 55 4.05 -8.57 -20.69
N PRO A 56 4.43 -9.66 -19.99
CA PRO A 56 3.57 -10.82 -19.80
C PRO A 56 2.54 -10.54 -18.69
N VAL A 57 1.68 -9.55 -18.92
CA VAL A 57 0.71 -9.04 -17.97
C VAL A 57 -0.68 -9.13 -18.57
N LEU A 58 -1.59 -9.82 -17.88
CA LEU A 58 -2.88 -10.25 -18.39
C LEU A 58 -3.73 -9.07 -18.90
N ASP A 59 -3.95 -8.06 -18.05
CA ASP A 59 -4.80 -6.91 -18.39
C ASP A 59 -4.03 -5.77 -19.09
N ALA A 60 -2.76 -5.97 -19.46
CA ALA A 60 -1.97 -4.88 -20.05
C ALA A 60 -2.55 -4.39 -21.38
N ALA A 61 -2.94 -5.31 -22.27
CA ALA A 61 -3.46 -4.95 -23.58
C ALA A 61 -4.73 -4.09 -23.50
N SER A 62 -5.66 -4.43 -22.60
CA SER A 62 -6.89 -3.67 -22.42
C SER A 62 -6.63 -2.28 -21.82
N HIS A 63 -5.72 -2.18 -20.85
CA HIS A 63 -5.29 -0.91 -20.28
C HIS A 63 -4.64 0.01 -21.32
N LEU A 64 -3.67 -0.49 -22.09
CA LEU A 64 -2.97 0.28 -23.11
C LEU A 64 -3.90 0.74 -24.23
N HIS A 65 -4.84 -0.12 -24.65
CA HIS A 65 -5.84 0.26 -25.65
C HIS A 65 -6.75 1.39 -25.15
N LEU A 66 -7.24 1.30 -23.91
CA LEU A 66 -8.05 2.36 -23.30
C LEU A 66 -7.27 3.68 -23.18
N MET A 67 -5.98 3.62 -22.84
CA MET A 67 -5.12 4.81 -22.78
C MET A 67 -4.94 5.47 -24.14
N ARG A 68 -4.83 4.67 -25.20
CA ARG A 68 -4.78 5.19 -26.56
C ARG A 68 -6.08 5.89 -26.94
N ILE A 69 -7.22 5.29 -26.60
CA ILE A 69 -8.54 5.91 -26.79
C ILE A 69 -8.61 7.24 -26.05
N ILE A 70 -8.24 7.28 -24.76
CA ILE A 70 -8.26 8.50 -23.96
C ILE A 70 -7.40 9.60 -24.59
N HIS A 71 -6.19 9.26 -25.03
CA HIS A 71 -5.23 10.21 -25.57
C HIS A 71 -5.69 10.81 -26.90
N GLU A 72 -6.28 10.01 -27.78
CA GLU A 72 -6.68 10.42 -29.13
C GLU A 72 -8.16 10.76 -29.25
N TYR A 73 -8.93 10.72 -28.15
CA TYR A 73 -10.39 10.85 -28.20
C TYR A 73 -10.84 12.13 -28.91
N GLY A 74 -10.17 13.26 -28.66
CA GLY A 74 -10.51 14.56 -29.26
C GLY A 74 -10.33 14.61 -30.78
N ASP A 75 -9.39 13.83 -31.32
CA ASP A 75 -8.98 13.91 -32.72
C ASP A 75 -9.46 12.70 -33.56
N ASN A 76 -10.06 11.69 -32.93
CA ASN A 76 -10.44 10.44 -33.58
C ASN A 76 -11.97 10.23 -33.59
N LEU A 77 -12.61 10.47 -34.74
CA LEU A 77 -14.05 10.30 -34.93
C LEU A 77 -14.55 8.86 -34.68
N LEU A 78 -13.71 7.85 -34.92
CA LEU A 78 -14.08 6.46 -34.65
C LEU A 78 -14.21 6.22 -33.14
N TYR A 79 -13.32 6.81 -32.34
CA TYR A 79 -13.40 6.73 -30.89
C TYR A 79 -14.61 7.49 -30.35
N GLN A 80 -14.89 8.69 -30.88
CA GLN A 80 -16.09 9.45 -30.52
C GLN A 80 -17.39 8.75 -30.91
N HIS A 81 -17.35 7.92 -31.97
CA HIS A 81 -18.50 7.13 -32.39
C HIS A 81 -18.81 5.95 -31.44
N HIS A 82 -17.77 5.30 -30.90
CA HIS A 82 -17.92 4.10 -30.08
C HIS A 82 -17.88 4.34 -28.57
N TYR A 83 -17.30 5.44 -28.12
CA TYR A 83 -17.09 5.75 -26.71
C TYR A 83 -17.64 7.13 -26.37
N ALA A 84 -17.99 7.30 -25.10
CA ALA A 84 -18.36 8.59 -24.53
C ALA A 84 -17.40 8.96 -23.41
N GLU A 85 -16.94 10.21 -23.39
CA GLU A 85 -16.16 10.72 -22.28
C GLU A 85 -16.99 10.82 -21.01
N VAL A 86 -16.42 10.34 -19.91
CA VAL A 86 -16.98 10.53 -18.58
C VAL A 86 -16.15 11.58 -17.86
N ASN A 87 -16.70 12.79 -17.74
CA ASN A 87 -16.08 13.87 -16.97
C ASN A 87 -16.41 13.71 -15.47
N ALA A 88 -15.91 12.65 -14.86
CA ALA A 88 -16.09 12.36 -13.44
C ALA A 88 -14.77 11.93 -12.79
N ILE A 89 -14.61 12.27 -11.52
CA ILE A 89 -13.50 11.79 -10.70
C ILE A 89 -13.79 10.35 -10.28
N VAL A 90 -13.17 9.38 -10.96
CA VAL A 90 -13.29 7.95 -10.67
C VAL A 90 -12.06 7.45 -9.87
N PRO A 91 -12.18 6.40 -9.06
CA PRO A 91 -11.10 5.92 -8.19
C PRO A 91 -10.01 5.11 -8.92
N TYR A 92 -9.73 5.44 -10.18
CA TYR A 92 -8.68 4.88 -11.05
C TYR A 92 -8.07 5.96 -11.96
N LEU A 93 -8.48 7.22 -11.77
CA LEU A 93 -8.18 8.31 -12.69
C LEU A 93 -6.67 8.55 -12.78
N THR A 94 -5.98 8.39 -11.66
CA THR A 94 -4.56 8.76 -11.52
C THR A 94 -3.68 8.02 -12.51
N TYR A 95 -3.78 6.69 -12.57
CA TYR A 95 -2.93 5.88 -13.45
C TYR A 95 -3.15 6.26 -14.92
N TYR A 96 -4.41 6.32 -15.36
CA TYR A 96 -4.73 6.66 -16.74
C TYR A 96 -4.28 8.07 -17.11
N LYS A 97 -4.49 9.06 -16.24
CA LYS A 97 -4.08 10.45 -16.52
C LYS A 97 -2.56 10.63 -16.53
N VAL A 98 -1.83 9.91 -15.68
CA VAL A 98 -0.36 9.96 -15.71
C VAL A 98 0.18 9.33 -17.00
N VAL A 99 -0.36 8.18 -17.43
CA VAL A 99 0.08 7.54 -18.68
C VAL A 99 -0.32 8.37 -19.90
N ASP A 100 -1.55 8.89 -19.94
CA ASP A 100 -2.03 9.84 -20.95
C ASP A 100 -1.12 11.07 -21.07
N TRP A 101 -0.73 11.67 -19.95
CA TRP A 101 0.21 12.79 -19.95
C TRP A 101 1.61 12.41 -20.46
N LEU A 102 2.11 11.22 -20.11
CA LEU A 102 3.41 10.76 -20.60
C LEU A 102 3.40 10.46 -22.10
N GLN A 103 2.26 10.10 -22.68
CA GLN A 103 2.13 9.86 -24.13
C GLN A 103 2.42 11.08 -25.01
N PHE A 104 2.39 12.29 -24.46
CA PHE A 104 2.87 13.49 -25.18
C PHE A 104 4.37 13.44 -25.52
N PHE A 105 5.15 12.59 -24.83
CA PHE A 105 6.61 12.50 -24.98
C PHE A 105 7.08 11.15 -25.54
N THR A 106 6.22 10.14 -25.55
CA THR A 106 6.59 8.76 -25.86
C THR A 106 5.37 7.94 -26.29
N ASP A 107 5.56 6.73 -26.80
CA ASP A 107 4.44 5.82 -27.06
C ASP A 107 3.76 5.31 -25.77
N VAL A 108 2.56 4.73 -25.91
CA VAL A 108 1.74 4.24 -24.79
C VAL A 108 2.43 3.14 -23.99
N GLU A 109 3.23 2.29 -24.63
CA GLU A 109 3.92 1.19 -23.97
C GLU A 109 5.05 1.69 -23.08
N GLN A 110 5.88 2.61 -23.59
CA GLN A 110 6.95 3.26 -22.85
C GLN A 110 6.40 4.10 -21.71
N ALA A 111 5.30 4.83 -21.94
CA ALA A 111 4.62 5.60 -20.91
C ALA A 111 4.15 4.69 -19.75
N ASN A 112 3.56 3.55 -20.08
CA ASN A 112 3.19 2.52 -19.10
C ASN A 112 4.43 1.95 -18.37
N ARG A 113 5.50 1.56 -19.08
CA ARG A 113 6.73 1.04 -18.48
C ARG A 113 7.35 2.01 -17.48
N LEU A 114 7.33 3.31 -17.78
CA LEU A 114 7.79 4.36 -16.86
C LEU A 114 6.94 4.39 -15.58
N VAL A 115 5.61 4.38 -15.71
CA VAL A 115 4.71 4.36 -14.56
C VAL A 115 4.90 3.10 -13.72
N LEU A 116 4.97 1.92 -14.35
CA LEU A 116 5.24 0.66 -13.64
C LEU A 116 6.57 0.68 -12.91
N SER A 117 7.62 1.25 -13.51
CA SER A 117 8.93 1.40 -12.86
C SER A 117 8.83 2.27 -11.60
N VAL A 118 8.08 3.38 -11.66
CA VAL A 118 7.82 4.24 -10.50
C VAL A 118 7.01 3.51 -9.43
N CYS A 119 5.99 2.75 -9.81
CA CYS A 119 5.19 1.95 -8.87
C CYS A 119 6.07 0.91 -8.16
N LEU A 120 6.84 0.13 -8.93
CA LEU A 120 7.73 -0.90 -8.42
C LEU A 120 8.80 -0.31 -7.47
N LEU A 121 9.44 0.81 -7.84
CA LEU A 121 10.40 1.50 -6.98
C LEU A 121 9.73 2.12 -5.74
N GLY A 122 8.51 2.62 -5.91
CA GLY A 122 7.73 3.25 -4.87
C GLY A 122 7.45 2.30 -3.70
N ILE A 123 7.25 1.01 -3.97
CA ILE A 123 6.94 0.01 -2.93
C ILE A 123 8.04 -0.06 -1.85
N PRO A 124 9.31 -0.38 -2.16
CA PRO A 124 10.38 -0.42 -1.16
C PRO A 124 10.68 0.96 -0.57
N LEU A 125 10.50 2.06 -1.32
CA LEU A 125 10.61 3.42 -0.78
C LEU A 125 9.53 3.72 0.27
N GLY A 126 8.29 3.31 0.01
CA GLY A 126 7.17 3.43 0.93
C GLY A 126 7.40 2.62 2.20
N VAL A 127 7.86 1.36 2.07
CA VAL A 127 8.23 0.53 3.23
C VAL A 127 9.39 1.15 4.01
N HIS A 128 10.42 1.68 3.33
CA HIS A 128 11.51 2.40 3.99
C HIS A 128 10.97 3.60 4.79
N ALA A 129 10.11 4.41 4.18
CA ALA A 129 9.53 5.59 4.81
C ALA A 129 8.68 5.23 6.03
N TYR A 130 7.92 4.13 5.95
CA TYR A 130 7.11 3.60 7.04
C TYR A 130 7.97 3.02 8.17
N LEU A 131 8.94 2.15 7.87
CA LEU A 131 9.86 1.60 8.89
C LEU A 131 10.62 2.73 9.62
N LYS A 132 11.07 3.74 8.88
CA LYS A 132 11.68 4.95 9.46
C LYS A 132 10.70 5.70 10.35
N SER A 133 9.43 5.84 9.95
CA SER A 133 8.43 6.55 10.76
C SER A 133 8.12 5.83 12.06
N ILE A 134 8.15 4.49 12.10
CA ILE A 134 7.96 3.71 13.33
C ILE A 134 9.26 3.51 14.12
N GLY A 135 10.43 3.85 13.57
CA GLY A 135 11.74 3.70 14.22
C GLY A 135 12.29 2.27 14.18
N HIS A 136 11.87 1.48 13.20
CA HIS A 136 12.36 0.12 13.00
C HIS A 136 13.63 0.08 12.13
N ASN A 137 14.28 -1.09 12.10
CA ASN A 137 15.49 -1.31 11.30
C ASN A 137 15.19 -1.23 9.80
N ARG A 138 15.85 -0.28 9.10
CA ARG A 138 15.73 -0.07 7.64
C ARG A 138 16.16 -1.27 6.78
N TRP A 139 16.99 -2.16 7.30
CA TRP A 139 17.44 -3.36 6.57
C TRP A 139 16.28 -4.31 6.25
N LEU A 140 15.18 -4.26 7.00
CA LEU A 140 13.98 -5.06 6.72
C LEU A 140 13.34 -4.73 5.36
N VAL A 141 13.60 -3.55 4.79
CA VAL A 141 13.14 -3.18 3.44
C VAL A 141 13.65 -4.16 2.38
N LEU A 142 14.84 -4.75 2.58
CA LEU A 142 15.42 -5.65 1.60
C LEU A 142 14.56 -6.91 1.38
N GLY A 143 13.75 -7.30 2.38
CA GLY A 143 12.81 -8.42 2.27
C GLY A 143 11.60 -8.15 1.36
N VAL A 144 11.40 -6.90 0.90
CA VAL A 144 10.27 -6.51 0.04
C VAL A 144 10.57 -6.72 -1.44
N PHE A 145 11.84 -6.69 -1.86
CA PHE A 145 12.22 -6.80 -3.27
C PHE A 145 11.71 -8.06 -3.98
N PRO A 146 11.71 -9.25 -3.36
CA PRO A 146 11.13 -10.45 -3.99
C PRO A 146 9.63 -10.34 -4.29
N TRP A 147 8.92 -9.38 -3.68
CA TRP A 147 7.48 -9.19 -3.78
C TRP A 147 7.08 -8.05 -4.72
N MET A 148 8.04 -7.37 -5.33
CA MET A 148 7.75 -6.31 -6.29
C MET A 148 6.98 -6.84 -7.50
N LEU A 149 7.30 -8.05 -7.95
CA LEU A 149 6.62 -8.74 -9.06
C LEU A 149 5.68 -9.82 -8.52
N ASN A 150 4.63 -9.37 -7.84
CA ASN A 150 3.61 -10.25 -7.26
C ASN A 150 2.52 -10.62 -8.29
N SER A 151 1.51 -11.38 -7.85
CA SER A 151 0.38 -11.76 -8.69
C SER A 151 -0.36 -10.54 -9.26
N ASP A 152 -0.52 -9.46 -8.50
CA ASP A 152 -1.24 -8.26 -8.95
C ASP A 152 -0.53 -7.56 -10.11
N PHE A 153 0.81 -7.59 -10.13
CA PHE A 153 1.60 -7.14 -11.27
C PHE A 153 1.30 -7.96 -12.51
N PHE A 154 1.32 -9.29 -12.42
CA PHE A 154 1.08 -10.18 -13.58
C PHE A 154 -0.39 -10.20 -14.03
N MET A 155 -1.33 -9.95 -13.12
CA MET A 155 -2.74 -9.77 -13.47
C MET A 155 -2.96 -8.43 -14.19
N GLY A 156 -2.10 -7.43 -13.98
CA GLY A 156 -2.22 -6.12 -14.61
C GLY A 156 -3.11 -5.17 -13.83
N PHE A 157 -3.22 -5.35 -12.51
CA PHE A 157 -3.96 -4.43 -11.64
C PHE A 157 -3.17 -3.14 -11.39
N PHE A 158 -2.88 -2.39 -12.45
CA PHE A 158 -1.93 -1.28 -12.42
C PHE A 158 -2.35 -0.13 -11.50
N ASN A 159 -3.65 0.18 -11.47
CA ASN A 159 -4.21 1.14 -10.51
C ASN A 159 -3.96 0.72 -9.06
N TYR A 160 -4.18 -0.57 -8.77
CA TYR A 160 -3.92 -1.13 -7.45
C TYR A 160 -2.43 -1.10 -7.13
N LEU A 161 -1.58 -1.54 -8.06
CA LEU A 161 -0.12 -1.52 -7.91
C LEU A 161 0.41 -0.11 -7.63
N MET A 162 -0.14 0.91 -8.31
CA MET A 162 0.17 2.33 -8.07
C MET A 162 -0.29 2.81 -6.70
N SER A 163 -1.39 2.26 -6.18
CA SER A 163 -1.92 2.62 -4.87
C SER A 163 -1.10 2.09 -3.69
N ILE A 164 -0.40 0.95 -3.84
CA ILE A 164 0.43 0.34 -2.78
C ILE A 164 1.48 1.31 -2.21
N PRO A 165 2.37 1.93 -3.02
CA PRO A 165 3.36 2.87 -2.49
C PRO A 165 2.72 4.08 -1.83
N VAL A 166 1.64 4.61 -2.42
CA VAL A 166 0.89 5.75 -1.85
C VAL A 166 0.33 5.38 -0.48
N PHE A 167 -0.29 4.21 -0.34
CA PHE A 167 -0.79 3.68 0.92
C PHE A 167 0.32 3.59 1.98
N LEU A 168 1.50 3.07 1.61
CA LEU A 168 2.65 3.01 2.52
C LEU A 168 3.13 4.40 2.95
N PHE A 169 3.12 5.38 2.05
CA PHE A 169 3.41 6.77 2.40
C PHE A 169 2.34 7.40 3.29
N VAL A 170 1.05 7.08 3.09
CA VAL A 170 -0.05 7.48 4.00
C VAL A 170 0.25 6.96 5.40
N LEU A 171 0.57 5.67 5.57
CA LEU A 171 0.94 5.10 6.87
C LEU A 171 2.16 5.78 7.47
N ALA A 172 3.20 6.03 6.67
CA ALA A 172 4.41 6.69 7.13
C ALA A 172 4.14 8.12 7.63
N ALA A 173 3.38 8.90 6.88
CA ALA A 173 3.00 10.27 7.22
C ALA A 173 2.07 10.30 8.44
N HIS A 174 1.13 9.37 8.52
CA HIS A 174 0.19 9.24 9.63
C HIS A 174 0.90 8.94 10.95
N VAL A 175 1.84 8.00 10.98
CA VAL A 175 2.65 7.74 12.17
C VAL A 175 3.43 8.99 12.62
N ARG A 176 3.95 9.79 11.68
CA ARG A 176 4.63 11.06 12.01
C ARG A 176 3.64 12.06 12.61
N PHE A 177 2.45 12.18 12.03
CA PHE A 177 1.33 12.98 12.55
C PHE A 177 0.95 12.59 13.97
N LEU A 178 0.80 11.29 14.25
CA LEU A 178 0.49 10.81 15.60
C LEU A 178 1.56 11.16 16.64
N ARG A 179 2.84 11.20 16.22
CA ARG A 179 3.97 11.54 17.10
C ARG A 179 4.09 13.04 17.36
N LYS A 180 3.93 13.87 16.33
CA LYS A 180 4.07 15.33 16.42
C LYS A 180 2.95 16.02 15.60
N PRO A 181 1.71 16.05 16.12
CA PRO A 181 0.59 16.65 15.40
C PRO A 181 0.89 18.09 15.01
N SER A 182 0.69 18.40 13.73
CA SER A 182 0.84 19.75 13.18
C SER A 182 -0.03 19.87 11.93
N LEU A 183 -0.41 21.10 11.57
CA LEU A 183 -1.24 21.35 10.39
C LEU A 183 -0.56 20.83 9.12
N LEU A 184 0.74 21.07 8.96
CA LEU A 184 1.51 20.58 7.82
C LEU A 184 1.44 19.04 7.68
N GLN A 185 1.54 18.31 8.79
CA GLN A 185 1.46 16.85 8.75
C GLN A 185 0.02 16.36 8.52
N ALA A 186 -0.98 17.04 9.07
CA ALA A 186 -2.38 16.75 8.80
C ALA A 186 -2.70 16.96 7.31
N SER A 187 -2.27 18.09 6.74
CA SER A 187 -2.42 18.40 5.32
C SER A 187 -1.73 17.36 4.43
N LEU A 188 -0.49 16.94 4.76
CA LEU A 188 0.19 15.89 4.02
C LEU A 188 -0.59 14.57 4.02
N VAL A 189 -1.11 14.14 5.17
CA VAL A 189 -1.92 12.91 5.27
C VAL A 189 -3.21 13.04 4.46
N ALA A 190 -3.92 14.16 4.59
CA ALA A 190 -5.15 14.42 3.84
C ALA A 190 -4.92 14.45 2.33
N SER A 191 -3.86 15.10 1.86
CA SER A 191 -3.48 15.13 0.45
C SER A 191 -3.14 13.74 -0.09
N LEU A 192 -2.36 12.95 0.66
CA LEU A 192 -2.05 11.57 0.27
C LEU A 192 -3.31 10.68 0.26
N LEU A 193 -4.26 10.90 1.17
CA LEU A 193 -5.54 10.18 1.19
C LEU A 193 -6.42 10.55 -0.01
N ILE A 194 -6.49 11.83 -0.40
CA ILE A 194 -7.17 12.25 -1.63
C ILE A 194 -6.52 11.56 -2.83
N PHE A 195 -5.18 11.61 -2.92
CA PHE A 195 -4.44 10.98 -4.00
C PHE A 195 -4.69 9.47 -4.05
N LEU A 196 -4.68 8.80 -2.90
CA LEU A 196 -5.00 7.37 -2.79
C LEU A 196 -6.43 7.07 -3.24
N ALA A 197 -7.40 7.92 -2.85
CA ALA A 197 -8.80 7.78 -3.20
C ALA A 197 -9.01 7.80 -4.72
N VAL A 198 -8.38 8.76 -5.42
CA VAL A 198 -8.46 8.86 -6.89
C VAL A 198 -7.53 7.87 -7.62
N THR A 199 -6.67 7.15 -6.90
CA THR A 199 -5.80 6.11 -7.47
C THR A 199 -6.45 4.74 -7.38
N HIS A 200 -6.95 4.36 -6.20
CA HIS A 200 -7.62 3.07 -5.99
C HIS A 200 -8.49 3.06 -4.73
N TYR A 201 -9.78 2.78 -4.91
CA TYR A 201 -10.76 2.77 -3.81
C TYR A 201 -10.48 1.73 -2.72
N LEU A 202 -9.94 0.55 -3.07
CA LEU A 202 -9.70 -0.53 -2.09
C LEU A 202 -8.73 -0.12 -0.98
N LEU A 203 -7.50 0.30 -1.32
CA LEU A 203 -6.52 0.72 -0.32
C LEU A 203 -6.91 2.04 0.36
N TRP A 204 -7.66 2.89 -0.33
CA TRP A 204 -8.31 4.03 0.31
C TRP A 204 -9.29 3.58 1.39
N GLY A 205 -10.21 2.67 1.09
CA GLY A 205 -11.18 2.12 2.04
C GLY A 205 -10.52 1.42 3.23
N VAL A 206 -9.46 0.63 2.98
CA VAL A 206 -8.62 0.06 4.05
C VAL A 206 -8.04 1.16 4.94
N SER A 207 -7.57 2.27 4.35
CA SER A 207 -7.03 3.41 5.11
C SER A 207 -8.09 4.06 6.00
N LEU A 208 -9.33 4.17 5.54
CA LEU A 208 -10.43 4.76 6.32
C LEU A 208 -10.65 4.01 7.65
N ALA A 209 -10.48 2.69 7.65
CA ALA A 209 -10.60 1.87 8.86
C ALA A 209 -9.29 1.83 9.67
N LEU A 210 -8.16 1.68 8.98
CA LEU A 210 -6.87 1.41 9.62
C LEU A 210 -6.32 2.63 10.36
N LEU A 211 -6.44 3.85 9.82
CA LEU A 211 -5.84 5.03 10.46
C LEU A 211 -6.50 5.36 11.82
N PRO A 212 -7.84 5.45 11.94
CA PRO A 212 -8.49 5.67 13.23
C PRO A 212 -8.20 4.54 14.23
N LEU A 213 -8.14 3.29 13.76
CA LEU A 213 -7.79 2.14 14.61
C LEU A 213 -6.36 2.25 15.16
N LEU A 214 -5.40 2.59 14.30
CA LEU A 214 -4.00 2.78 14.72
C LEU A 214 -3.88 3.93 15.73
N ALA A 215 -4.60 5.03 15.51
CA ALA A 215 -4.66 6.17 16.41
C ALA A 215 -5.27 5.80 17.76
N PHE A 216 -6.35 5.03 17.75
CA PHE A 216 -6.99 4.50 18.95
C PHE A 216 -6.04 3.60 19.73
N VAL A 217 -5.39 2.63 19.09
CA VAL A 217 -4.46 1.70 19.75
C VAL A 217 -3.27 2.44 20.37
N LEU A 218 -2.70 3.41 19.66
CA LEU A 218 -1.56 4.18 20.17
C LEU A 218 -1.97 5.18 21.26
N GLY A 219 -3.14 5.81 21.12
CA GLY A 219 -3.68 6.73 22.12
C GLY A 219 -4.13 6.03 23.40
N SER A 220 -4.68 4.82 23.29
CA SER A 220 -5.14 4.01 24.43
C SER A 220 -4.01 3.63 25.39
N LYS A 221 -2.76 3.59 24.92
CA LYS A 221 -1.57 3.46 25.80
C LYS A 221 -1.42 4.64 26.76
N LYS A 222 -2.04 5.78 26.47
CA LYS A 222 -2.07 6.99 27.31
C LYS A 222 -3.43 7.16 28.04
N GLY A 223 -4.33 6.18 27.93
CA GLY A 223 -5.70 6.20 28.46
C GLY A 223 -6.77 6.07 27.36
N TRP A 224 -7.84 5.34 27.65
CA TRP A 224 -8.88 5.00 26.67
C TRP A 224 -9.58 6.23 26.07
N LEU A 225 -9.87 7.26 26.87
CA LEU A 225 -10.46 8.53 26.42
C LEU A 225 -9.57 9.23 25.38
N ARG A 226 -8.25 9.19 25.58
CA ARG A 226 -7.28 9.74 24.62
C ARG A 226 -7.24 8.91 23.34
N GLY A 227 -7.34 7.58 23.46
CA GLY A 227 -7.53 6.68 22.31
C GLY A 227 -8.73 7.07 21.47
N ALA A 228 -9.90 7.21 22.10
CA ALA A 228 -11.13 7.61 21.42
C ALA A 228 -11.00 9.00 20.76
N ALA A 229 -10.48 9.99 21.49
CA ALA A 229 -10.28 11.34 20.96
C ALA A 229 -9.35 11.37 19.73
N TRP A 230 -8.28 10.56 19.73
CA TRP A 230 -7.37 10.44 18.59
C TRP A 230 -8.04 9.76 17.39
N GLY A 231 -8.82 8.71 17.61
CA GLY A 231 -9.61 8.07 16.56
C GLY A 231 -10.58 9.06 15.91
N VAL A 232 -11.34 9.82 16.71
CA VAL A 232 -12.28 10.84 16.22
C VAL A 232 -11.56 11.95 15.45
N ARG A 233 -10.42 12.44 15.95
CA ARG A 233 -9.61 13.44 15.23
C ARG A 233 -9.20 12.94 13.84
N ASP A 234 -8.84 11.66 13.75
CA ASP A 234 -8.36 11.08 12.50
C ASP A 234 -9.48 10.83 11.49
N ILE A 235 -10.74 10.72 11.93
CA ILE A 235 -11.90 10.84 11.03
C ILE A 235 -11.87 12.19 10.30
N GLY A 236 -11.45 13.26 10.98
CA GLY A 236 -11.26 14.57 10.35
C GLY A 236 -10.26 14.58 9.19
N LEU A 237 -9.23 13.72 9.23
CA LEU A 237 -8.22 13.62 8.16
C LEU A 237 -8.76 12.96 6.89
N VAL A 238 -9.76 12.08 7.01
CA VAL A 238 -10.31 11.35 5.87
C VAL A 238 -11.42 12.10 5.14
N ILE A 239 -12.09 13.06 5.81
CA ILE A 239 -13.21 13.85 5.26
C ILE A 239 -12.89 14.40 3.86
N PRO A 240 -11.74 15.07 3.61
CA PRO A 240 -11.46 15.61 2.28
C PRO A 240 -11.46 14.54 1.18
N SER A 241 -10.89 13.36 1.45
CA SER A 241 -10.86 12.26 0.48
C SER A 241 -12.24 11.65 0.23
N ILE A 242 -13.09 11.58 1.27
CA ILE A 242 -14.49 11.16 1.15
C ILE A 242 -15.25 12.14 0.28
N LEU A 243 -15.11 13.45 0.52
CA LEU A 243 -15.80 14.47 -0.27
C LEU A 243 -15.43 14.43 -1.75
N VAL A 244 -14.17 14.10 -2.08
CA VAL A 244 -13.71 13.97 -3.47
C VAL A 244 -14.36 12.78 -4.18
N LEU A 245 -14.47 11.62 -3.52
CA LEU A 245 -15.06 10.42 -4.13
C LEU A 245 -16.58 10.31 -3.95
N MET A 246 -17.18 11.09 -3.04
CA MET A 246 -18.61 11.02 -2.75
C MET A 246 -19.47 11.22 -4.00
N PRO A 247 -19.21 12.19 -4.91
CA PRO A 247 -19.98 12.33 -6.13
C PRO A 247 -19.96 11.07 -6.99
N TRP A 248 -18.79 10.46 -7.21
CA TRP A 248 -18.67 9.21 -7.95
C TRP A 248 -19.45 8.08 -7.27
N PHE A 249 -19.28 7.91 -5.96
CA PHE A 249 -19.96 6.87 -5.21
C PHE A 249 -21.49 7.03 -5.32
N LEU A 250 -21.98 8.26 -5.11
CA LEU A 250 -23.39 8.58 -5.23
C LEU A 250 -23.90 8.32 -6.65
N SER A 251 -23.21 8.81 -7.69
CA SER A 251 -23.62 8.63 -9.08
C SER A 251 -23.64 7.17 -9.53
N TYR A 252 -22.66 6.36 -9.12
CA TYR A 252 -22.51 4.99 -9.62
C TYR A 252 -23.20 3.92 -8.77
N PHE A 253 -23.44 4.17 -7.48
CA PHE A 253 -24.07 3.18 -6.60
C PHE A 253 -25.44 3.59 -6.11
N VAL A 254 -25.69 4.88 -5.87
CA VAL A 254 -26.95 5.36 -5.25
C VAL A 254 -27.93 5.84 -6.31
N PHE A 255 -27.47 6.72 -7.19
CA PHE A 255 -28.23 7.40 -8.22
C PHE A 255 -28.06 6.79 -9.61
N ALA A 256 -27.29 5.70 -9.74
CA ALA A 256 -27.13 5.00 -11.01
C ALA A 256 -28.48 4.51 -11.52
N ASP A 257 -29.15 5.36 -12.30
CA ASP A 257 -30.35 5.03 -13.05
C ASP A 257 -30.01 4.51 -14.45
N GLY A 258 -28.72 4.53 -14.85
CA GLY A 258 -28.27 4.27 -16.21
C GLY A 258 -27.35 3.05 -16.35
N VAL A 259 -27.92 1.85 -16.22
CA VAL A 259 -27.83 0.73 -17.18
C VAL A 259 -29.02 -0.16 -16.80
N LYS A 260 -30.22 0.23 -17.22
CA LYS A 260 -31.42 -0.57 -16.99
C LYS A 260 -31.94 -0.99 -18.34
N THR A 261 -31.90 -2.29 -18.63
CA THR A 261 -32.83 -2.83 -19.61
C THR A 261 -34.27 -2.49 -19.14
N PRO A 262 -35.25 -2.39 -20.05
CA PRO A 262 -36.65 -2.13 -19.67
C PRO A 262 -37.16 -3.03 -18.53
N ASP A 263 -36.67 -4.27 -18.46
CA ASP A 263 -36.99 -5.25 -17.41
C ASP A 263 -36.42 -4.86 -16.02
N GLN A 264 -35.25 -4.22 -15.98
CA GLN A 264 -34.64 -3.71 -14.75
C GLN A 264 -35.29 -2.42 -14.24
N ALA A 265 -36.01 -1.69 -15.10
CA ALA A 265 -36.75 -0.49 -14.69
C ALA A 265 -38.02 -0.83 -13.88
N VAL A 266 -38.70 -1.94 -14.19
CA VAL A 266 -39.95 -2.38 -13.54
C VAL A 266 -39.72 -2.89 -12.10
N LEU A 267 -38.53 -3.44 -11.81
CA LEU A 267 -38.18 -3.97 -10.48
C LEU A 267 -37.73 -2.91 -9.45
N HIS A 268 -37.51 -1.65 -9.88
CA HIS A 268 -36.80 -0.64 -9.09
C HIS A 268 -37.58 0.66 -8.84
N GLY A 269 -38.91 0.58 -8.65
CA GLY A 269 -39.73 1.65 -8.06
C GLY A 269 -39.37 2.02 -6.61
N SER A 270 -38.14 1.76 -6.17
CA SER A 270 -37.65 1.92 -4.81
C SER A 270 -36.97 3.28 -4.61
N THR A 271 -37.31 3.96 -3.51
CA THR A 271 -36.72 5.24 -3.10
C THR A 271 -35.20 5.13 -2.86
N TRP A 272 -34.46 6.24 -2.90
CA TRP A 272 -33.01 6.26 -2.66
C TRP A 272 -32.61 5.60 -1.32
N MET A 273 -33.45 5.71 -0.29
CA MET A 273 -33.25 5.06 1.01
C MET A 273 -33.32 3.53 0.90
N GLN A 274 -34.27 3.01 0.12
CA GLN A 274 -34.38 1.57 -0.13
C GLN A 274 -33.19 1.07 -0.97
N ARG A 275 -32.64 1.88 -1.88
CA ARG A 275 -31.41 1.54 -2.63
C ARG A 275 -30.19 1.45 -1.71
N LEU A 276 -30.00 2.42 -0.81
CA LEU A 276 -28.96 2.37 0.21
C LEU A 276 -29.11 1.13 1.11
N LEU A 277 -30.31 0.89 1.63
CA LEU A 277 -30.59 -0.29 2.44
C LEU A 277 -30.31 -1.60 1.69
N ARG A 278 -30.60 -1.66 0.37
CA ARG A 278 -30.25 -2.81 -0.48
C ARG A 278 -28.75 -3.00 -0.69
N ILE A 279 -27.98 -1.92 -0.83
CA ILE A 279 -26.51 -1.98 -0.92
C ILE A 279 -25.93 -2.53 0.39
N TYR A 280 -26.39 -1.98 1.51
CA TYR A 280 -25.93 -2.42 2.84
C TYR A 280 -26.45 -3.82 3.23
N SER A 281 -27.61 -4.24 2.72
CA SER A 281 -28.14 -5.60 2.94
C SER A 281 -27.61 -6.62 1.93
N GLY A 282 -26.75 -6.22 0.99
CA GLY A 282 -26.17 -7.08 -0.04
C GLY A 282 -27.15 -7.44 -1.18
N GLN A 283 -28.39 -6.95 -1.18
CA GLN A 283 -29.41 -7.26 -2.19
C GLN A 283 -29.13 -6.64 -3.58
N HIS A 284 -28.29 -5.62 -3.68
CA HIS A 284 -27.89 -5.03 -4.97
C HIS A 284 -26.74 -5.79 -5.66
N LEU A 285 -26.15 -6.77 -4.98
CA LEU A 285 -25.13 -7.66 -5.51
C LEU A 285 -25.76 -9.04 -5.75
N THR A 286 -26.28 -9.35 -6.95
CA THR A 286 -26.70 -10.73 -7.27
C THR A 286 -26.19 -11.18 -8.66
N PRO A 287 -25.74 -12.45 -8.85
CA PRO A 287 -25.55 -13.53 -7.87
C PRO A 287 -24.06 -13.67 -7.49
N LEU A 288 -23.72 -13.10 -6.34
CA LEU A 288 -22.60 -13.57 -5.51
C LEU A 288 -23.24 -13.72 -4.12
N ASP A 289 -23.92 -14.84 -3.87
CA ASP A 289 -24.84 -15.04 -2.74
C ASP A 289 -24.16 -15.07 -1.36
N SER A 290 -22.92 -14.61 -1.23
CA SER A 290 -22.26 -14.31 0.03
C SER A 290 -20.83 -13.84 -0.25
N ILE A 291 -20.23 -13.14 0.72
CA ILE A 291 -18.77 -13.02 0.80
C ILE A 291 -18.11 -14.39 0.66
N THR A 292 -18.74 -15.45 1.20
CA THR A 292 -18.33 -16.85 1.02
C THR A 292 -18.22 -17.25 -0.46
N GLN A 293 -19.17 -16.91 -1.34
CA GLN A 293 -19.05 -17.18 -2.78
C GLN A 293 -17.95 -16.36 -3.48
N ILE A 294 -17.68 -15.13 -3.02
CA ILE A 294 -16.55 -14.34 -3.51
C ILE A 294 -15.23 -15.04 -3.15
N PHE A 295 -15.09 -15.47 -1.89
CA PHE A 295 -13.94 -16.26 -1.43
C PHE A 295 -13.87 -17.60 -2.17
N GLU A 296 -14.97 -18.35 -2.28
CA GLU A 296 -15.01 -19.61 -3.02
C GLU A 296 -14.68 -19.40 -4.50
N ARG A 297 -15.07 -18.32 -5.16
CA ARG A 297 -14.67 -18.11 -6.56
C ARG A 297 -13.24 -17.61 -6.70
N LEU A 298 -12.77 -16.72 -5.83
CA LEU A 298 -11.38 -16.24 -5.83
C LEU A 298 -10.38 -17.36 -5.51
N PHE A 299 -10.75 -18.29 -4.62
CA PHE A 299 -9.86 -19.36 -4.18
C PHE A 299 -10.17 -20.73 -4.83
N ASN A 300 -11.42 -21.06 -5.19
CA ASN A 300 -11.78 -22.33 -5.84
C ASN A 300 -11.76 -22.31 -7.38
N ARG A 301 -11.83 -21.17 -8.10
CA ARG A 301 -11.66 -21.21 -9.59
C ARG A 301 -10.24 -21.54 -10.02
N PHE A 302 -9.25 -21.39 -9.14
CA PHE A 302 -7.91 -21.94 -9.36
C PHE A 302 -7.78 -23.41 -8.89
N ALA A 303 -8.88 -24.03 -8.44
CA ALA A 303 -8.89 -25.29 -7.72
C ALA A 303 -9.88 -26.35 -8.23
N GLU A 304 -10.19 -26.37 -9.54
CA GLU A 304 -10.29 -27.70 -10.17
C GLU A 304 -8.88 -28.22 -10.39
N GLN A 305 -8.16 -28.48 -9.30
CA GLN A 305 -6.90 -29.19 -9.35
C GLN A 305 -7.16 -30.68 -9.11
N PRO A 306 -6.62 -31.57 -9.96
CA PRO A 306 -6.80 -33.01 -9.79
C PRO A 306 -6.36 -33.43 -8.38
N ALA A 307 -7.22 -34.23 -7.76
CA ALA A 307 -7.30 -34.48 -6.33
C ALA A 307 -6.14 -35.28 -5.73
N HIS A 308 -4.86 -34.93 -5.92
CA HIS A 308 -3.76 -35.62 -5.25
C HIS A 308 -2.58 -34.68 -4.94
N ILE A 309 -2.52 -34.16 -3.71
CA ILE A 309 -1.30 -33.53 -3.17
C ILE A 309 -0.23 -34.63 -3.04
N ARG A 310 0.79 -34.63 -3.91
CA ARG A 310 1.89 -35.63 -3.89
C ARG A 310 3.14 -35.12 -3.17
N GLY A 311 2.96 -34.57 -1.96
CA GLY A 311 4.05 -34.23 -1.04
C GLY A 311 4.85 -32.96 -1.37
N VAL A 312 5.92 -32.72 -0.60
CA VAL A 312 6.76 -31.50 -0.63
C VAL A 312 7.36 -31.21 -2.00
N ALA A 313 7.66 -32.25 -2.78
CA ALA A 313 8.18 -32.09 -4.14
C ALA A 313 7.17 -31.40 -5.07
N ASP A 314 5.87 -31.69 -4.93
CA ASP A 314 4.83 -31.05 -5.75
C ASP A 314 4.69 -29.55 -5.41
N LEU A 315 4.78 -29.22 -4.11
CA LEU A 315 4.82 -27.84 -3.63
C LEU A 315 6.02 -27.08 -4.21
N ILE A 316 7.20 -27.72 -4.25
CA ILE A 316 8.44 -27.10 -4.76
C ILE A 316 8.42 -26.93 -6.28
N PHE A 317 8.03 -27.97 -7.02
CA PHE A 317 8.22 -28.02 -8.47
C PHE A 317 7.02 -27.58 -9.29
N ARG A 318 5.81 -27.52 -8.71
CA ARG A 318 4.60 -27.18 -9.46
C ARG A 318 3.78 -26.04 -8.87
N ARG A 319 4.02 -25.71 -7.60
CA ARG A 319 3.24 -24.70 -6.87
C ARG A 319 4.14 -23.66 -6.23
N HIS A 320 5.02 -23.07 -7.05
CA HIS A 320 6.02 -22.11 -6.60
C HIS A 320 5.41 -20.95 -5.79
N GLY A 321 4.20 -20.49 -6.14
CA GLY A 321 3.48 -19.46 -5.39
C GLY A 321 3.07 -19.90 -3.97
N GLU A 322 2.62 -21.15 -3.80
CA GLU A 322 2.26 -21.70 -2.49
C GLU A 322 3.51 -21.96 -1.62
N LEU A 323 4.61 -22.41 -2.22
CA LEU A 323 5.90 -22.56 -1.53
C LEU A 323 6.40 -21.22 -0.98
N ILE A 324 6.42 -20.18 -1.84
CA ILE A 324 6.86 -18.83 -1.46
C ILE A 324 5.97 -18.28 -0.33
N SER A 325 4.65 -18.47 -0.44
CA SER A 325 3.69 -18.09 0.61
C SER A 325 3.95 -18.82 1.94
N SER A 326 4.26 -20.12 1.89
CA SER A 326 4.56 -20.94 3.08
C SER A 326 5.84 -20.51 3.78
N ILE A 327 6.92 -20.30 3.02
CA ILE A 327 8.19 -19.78 3.55
C ILE A 327 7.96 -18.42 4.22
N TRP A 328 7.10 -17.59 3.65
CA TRP A 328 6.78 -16.28 4.20
C TRP A 328 5.97 -16.35 5.49
N LEU A 329 4.95 -17.21 5.56
CA LEU A 329 4.19 -17.42 6.80
C LEU A 329 5.10 -17.91 7.94
N ILE A 330 6.07 -18.78 7.62
CA ILE A 330 7.11 -19.20 8.57
C ILE A 330 7.99 -18.00 8.97
N GLY A 331 8.47 -17.21 8.01
CA GLY A 331 9.26 -16.01 8.27
C GLY A 331 8.52 -14.97 9.12
N LEU A 332 7.24 -14.74 8.87
CA LEU A 332 6.37 -13.86 9.63
C LEU A 332 6.17 -14.38 11.06
N ALA A 333 5.93 -15.68 11.22
CA ALA A 333 5.80 -16.32 12.52
C ALA A 333 7.10 -16.18 13.34
N LEU A 334 8.25 -16.46 12.72
CA LEU A 334 9.56 -16.28 13.36
C LEU A 334 9.84 -14.82 13.73
N TRP A 335 9.50 -13.87 12.86
CA TRP A 335 9.60 -12.44 13.16
C TRP A 335 8.71 -12.05 14.34
N PHE A 336 7.46 -12.50 14.35
CA PHE A 336 6.52 -12.24 15.44
C PHE A 336 7.06 -12.78 16.77
N ILE A 337 7.51 -14.04 16.80
CA ILE A 337 8.15 -14.66 17.98
C ILE A 337 9.36 -13.83 18.45
N GLY A 338 10.23 -13.41 17.53
CA GLY A 338 11.40 -12.58 17.84
C GLY A 338 11.03 -11.21 18.44
N THR A 339 9.97 -10.57 17.94
CA THR A 339 9.50 -9.28 18.48
C THR A 339 8.87 -9.40 19.87
N VAL A 340 8.15 -10.49 20.16
CA VAL A 340 7.58 -10.77 21.49
C VAL A 340 8.71 -11.00 22.49
N LYS A 341 9.70 -11.82 22.14
CA LYS A 341 10.84 -12.12 23.02
C LYS A 341 11.66 -10.86 23.37
N ARG A 342 11.93 -9.99 22.40
CA ARG A 342 12.62 -8.71 22.65
C ARG A 342 11.88 -7.77 23.61
N ARG A 343 10.55 -7.86 23.72
CA ARG A 343 9.80 -7.06 24.71
C ARG A 343 9.99 -7.58 26.13
N GLN A 344 10.21 -8.89 26.30
CA GLN A 344 10.44 -9.51 27.60
C GLN A 344 11.86 -9.23 28.11
N GLU A 345 12.83 -9.06 27.21
CA GLU A 345 14.23 -8.79 27.54
C GLU A 345 14.54 -7.30 27.80
N LYS A 346 13.54 -6.41 27.85
CA LYS A 346 13.79 -5.01 28.17
C LYS A 346 14.31 -4.95 29.61
N PRO A 347 15.59 -4.57 29.85
CA PRO A 347 16.18 -4.62 31.17
C PRO A 347 15.35 -3.75 32.12
N ALA A 348 15.11 -4.26 33.33
CA ALA A 348 14.44 -3.51 34.38
C ALA A 348 15.14 -2.15 34.50
N GLU A 349 14.37 -1.06 34.43
CA GLU A 349 14.92 0.27 34.67
C GLU A 349 15.57 0.25 36.06
N PRO A 350 16.81 0.73 36.21
CA PRO A 350 17.45 0.78 37.52
C PRO A 350 16.56 1.58 38.47
N GLU A 351 16.28 1.01 39.64
CA GLU A 351 15.48 1.69 40.67
C GLU A 351 16.04 3.10 40.91
N PRO A 352 15.17 4.13 40.97
CA PRO A 352 15.62 5.47 41.33
C PRO A 352 16.21 5.43 42.75
N ALA A 353 17.47 5.86 42.85
CA ALA A 353 18.23 5.93 44.11
C ALA A 353 17.72 7.02 45.06
#